data_AF-A0A7V3VIE2-F1
#
_entry.id   AF-A0A7V3VIE2-F1
#
_cell.length_a   1.000
_cell.length_b   1.000
_cell.length_c   1.000
_cell.angle_alpha   90.00
_cell.angle_beta   90.00
_cell.angle_gamma   90.00
#
_symmetry.space_group_name_H-M   'P 1'
#
loop_
_entity.id
_entity.type
_entity.pdbx_description
1 polymer ?
#
loop_
_entity_poly.entity_id
_entity_poly.type
_entity_poly.pdbx_seq_one_letter_code
_entity_poly.pdbx_strand_id
1 'polypeptide(L)'
;AHRFDVEVSTGGFIERVLTQGSDAVRRYVEECKAAGFDIIELSCGFIVIPTDDWLRLVELVQKSGLKAKPEVGIQFGAGGASEVSLLEAQGLQDVEWTIQRARRFLDAGAHMIMIESEGITENVRAWRTEVPAKIIDALGLEKIMFEAADPAVFGWYVKNYGPDVNLFVDHSQIVQLEALRAGIWGTQDLWGRVLTFKG
;
A
#
# COMPACT_ATOMS: atom_id res chain seq x y z
N ALA A 1 14.78 -6.26 12.80
CA ALA A 1 13.46 -6.77 12.38
C ALA A 1 13.42 -8.29 12.45
N HIS A 2 14.24 -9.00 11.67
CA HIS A 2 14.22 -10.47 11.56
C HIS A 2 14.32 -11.28 12.85
N ARG A 3 15.01 -10.79 13.90
CA ARG A 3 15.02 -11.45 15.23
C ARG A 3 13.62 -11.63 15.83
N PHE A 4 12.66 -10.81 15.41
CA PHE A 4 11.28 -10.82 15.84
C PHE A 4 10.32 -11.28 14.73
N ASP A 5 10.83 -11.98 13.72
CA ASP A 5 10.06 -12.46 12.56
C ASP A 5 9.32 -11.35 11.80
N VAL A 6 9.88 -10.13 11.84
CA VAL A 6 9.37 -8.97 11.09
C VAL A 6 10.16 -8.85 9.79
N GLU A 7 9.42 -8.87 8.68
CA GLU A 7 9.93 -8.58 7.34
C GLU A 7 10.18 -7.09 7.14
N VAL A 8 11.18 -6.75 6.33
CA VAL A 8 11.57 -5.37 6.03
C VAL A 8 11.29 -5.07 4.57
N SER A 9 10.47 -4.04 4.34
CA SER A 9 10.21 -3.48 3.03
C SER A 9 11.09 -2.27 2.77
N THR A 10 11.51 -2.07 1.53
CA THR A 10 11.93 -0.75 1.06
C THR A 10 10.71 0.19 1.03
N GLY A 11 10.95 1.51 0.95
CA GLY A 11 9.95 2.45 0.43
C GLY A 11 10.10 2.63 -1.09
N GLY A 12 9.38 3.60 -1.65
CA GLY A 12 9.33 3.95 -3.08
C GLY A 12 10.62 4.49 -3.74
N PHE A 13 11.80 4.26 -3.15
CA PHE A 13 13.09 4.75 -3.70
C PHE A 13 13.39 4.21 -5.11
N ILE A 14 12.75 3.09 -5.50
CA ILE A 14 12.83 2.53 -6.85
C ILE A 14 12.49 3.55 -7.93
N GLU A 15 11.61 4.53 -7.68
CA GLU A 15 11.27 5.57 -8.65
C GLU A 15 12.48 6.40 -9.07
N ARG A 16 13.32 6.74 -8.09
CA ARG A 16 14.58 7.45 -8.32
C ARG A 16 15.60 6.57 -9.05
N VAL A 17 15.57 5.26 -8.82
CA VAL A 17 16.49 4.33 -9.49
C VAL A 17 16.06 4.12 -10.95
N LEU A 18 14.76 4.07 -11.22
CA LEU A 18 14.21 3.91 -12.57
C LEU A 18 14.67 5.03 -13.52
N THR A 19 14.85 6.25 -13.02
CA THR A 19 15.39 7.37 -13.84
C THR A 19 16.85 7.17 -14.27
N GLN A 20 17.55 6.17 -13.73
CA GLN A 20 18.96 5.87 -14.01
C GLN A 20 19.13 4.65 -14.94
N GLY A 21 18.02 4.08 -15.44
CA GLY A 21 18.03 2.99 -16.39
C GLY A 21 18.06 1.59 -15.77
N SER A 22 17.91 0.57 -16.62
CA SER A 22 17.69 -0.82 -16.21
C SER A 22 18.87 -1.44 -15.45
N ASP A 23 20.11 -1.06 -15.77
CA ASP A 23 21.30 -1.56 -15.07
C ASP A 23 21.34 -1.08 -13.61
N ALA A 24 20.94 0.18 -13.37
CA ALA A 24 20.81 0.72 -12.02
C ALA A 24 19.72 -0.01 -11.22
N VAL A 25 18.60 -0.33 -11.87
CA VAL A 25 17.50 -1.10 -11.25
C VAL A 25 17.96 -2.50 -10.85
N ARG A 26 18.69 -3.22 -11.71
CA ARG A 26 19.20 -4.56 -11.37
C ARG A 26 20.14 -4.51 -10.17
N ARG A 27 21.07 -3.55 -10.16
CA ARG A 27 21.98 -3.33 -9.03
C ARG A 27 21.22 -2.99 -7.75
N TYR A 28 20.21 -2.12 -7.83
CA TYR A 28 19.38 -1.80 -6.66
C TYR A 28 18.71 -3.04 -6.06
N VAL A 29 18.13 -3.91 -6.89
CA VAL A 29 17.52 -5.17 -6.41
C VAL A 29 18.55 -6.08 -5.74
N GLU A 30 19.76 -6.19 -6.29
CA GLU A 30 20.86 -6.95 -5.70
C GLU A 30 21.32 -6.36 -4.36
N GLU A 31 21.48 -5.03 -4.29
CA GLU A 31 21.87 -4.32 -3.08
C GLU A 31 20.80 -4.42 -1.99
N CYS A 32 19.52 -4.31 -2.33
CA CYS A 32 18.42 -4.52 -1.38
C CYS A 32 18.48 -5.91 -0.76
N LYS A 33 18.72 -6.94 -1.58
CA LYS A 33 18.90 -8.31 -1.10
C LYS A 33 20.12 -8.44 -0.19
N ALA A 34 21.26 -7.87 -0.60
CA ALA A 34 22.50 -7.93 0.18
C ALA A 34 22.38 -7.20 1.53
N ALA A 35 21.62 -6.11 1.57
CA ALA A 35 21.31 -5.35 2.79
C ALA A 35 20.30 -6.07 3.71
N GLY A 36 19.66 -7.14 3.25
CA GLY A 36 18.70 -7.93 4.03
C GLY A 36 17.27 -7.39 3.99
N PHE A 37 16.87 -6.67 2.95
CA PHE A 37 15.44 -6.42 2.70
C PHE A 37 14.75 -7.71 2.24
N ASP A 38 13.49 -7.89 2.62
CA ASP A 38 12.65 -9.02 2.21
C ASP A 38 11.70 -8.61 1.08
N ILE A 39 11.22 -7.37 1.14
CA ILE A 39 10.21 -6.81 0.24
C ILE A 39 10.78 -5.60 -0.47
N ILE A 40 10.54 -5.50 -1.78
CA ILE A 40 10.75 -4.27 -2.55
C ILE A 40 9.37 -3.69 -2.87
N GLU A 41 9.16 -2.47 -2.38
CA GLU A 41 8.04 -1.64 -2.80
C GLU A 41 8.29 -1.13 -4.22
N LEU A 42 7.30 -1.35 -5.09
CA LEU A 42 7.34 -0.91 -6.47
C LEU A 42 6.31 0.20 -6.67
N SER A 43 6.69 1.44 -6.38
CA SER A 43 5.87 2.63 -6.56
C SER A 43 6.14 3.31 -7.90
N CYS A 44 5.15 4.08 -8.38
CA CYS A 44 5.21 4.92 -9.59
C CYS A 44 4.38 6.20 -9.37
N GLY A 45 4.41 6.77 -8.16
CA GLY A 45 3.62 7.94 -7.79
C GLY A 45 4.07 9.22 -8.50
N PHE A 46 5.38 9.34 -8.79
CA PHE A 46 6.00 10.51 -9.43
C PHE A 46 6.46 10.27 -10.86
N ILE A 47 6.48 9.02 -11.32
CA ILE A 47 6.94 8.62 -12.65
C ILE A 47 5.84 7.87 -13.38
N VAL A 48 5.87 7.93 -14.72
CA VAL A 48 4.96 7.16 -15.55
C VAL A 48 5.74 6.10 -16.30
N ILE A 49 5.39 4.84 -16.09
CA ILE A 49 5.87 3.70 -16.88
C ILE A 49 4.67 2.88 -17.37
N PRO A 50 4.79 2.18 -18.51
CA PRO A 50 3.77 1.23 -18.95
C PRO A 50 3.55 0.13 -17.90
N THR A 51 2.30 -0.35 -17.74
CA THR A 51 1.98 -1.47 -16.84
C THR A 51 2.82 -2.72 -17.15
N ASP A 52 3.15 -2.95 -18.42
CA ASP A 52 3.98 -4.08 -18.85
C ASP A 52 5.42 -3.96 -18.35
N ASP A 53 5.96 -2.75 -18.25
CA ASP A 53 7.30 -2.51 -17.72
C ASP A 53 7.29 -2.71 -16.20
N TRP A 54 6.23 -2.27 -15.52
CA TRP A 54 6.04 -2.52 -14.09
C TRP A 54 5.90 -4.01 -13.78
N LEU A 55 5.21 -4.77 -14.62
CA LEU A 55 5.14 -6.24 -14.51
C LEU A 55 6.52 -6.89 -14.64
N ARG A 56 7.41 -6.38 -15.51
CA ARG A 56 8.80 -6.85 -15.58
C ARG A 56 9.59 -6.53 -14.31
N LEU A 57 9.28 -5.44 -13.61
CA LEU A 57 9.87 -5.16 -12.30
C LEU A 57 9.38 -6.15 -11.24
N VAL A 58 8.08 -6.45 -11.21
CA VAL A 58 7.50 -7.48 -10.34
C VAL A 58 8.20 -8.82 -10.55
N GLU A 59 8.35 -9.24 -11.81
CA GLU A 59 9.03 -10.49 -12.16
C GLU A 59 10.52 -10.47 -11.79
N LEU A 60 11.22 -9.35 -12.01
CA LEU A 60 12.62 -9.18 -11.64
C LEU A 60 12.83 -9.37 -10.13
N VAL A 61 12.03 -8.68 -9.31
CA VAL A 61 12.12 -8.75 -7.83
C VAL A 61 11.90 -10.18 -7.36
N GLN A 62 10.86 -10.84 -7.87
CA GLN A 62 10.55 -12.24 -7.52
C GLN A 62 11.66 -13.21 -7.93
N LYS A 63 12.18 -13.08 -9.15
CA LYS A 63 13.29 -13.94 -9.64
C LYS A 63 14.57 -13.74 -8.82
N SER A 64 14.76 -12.55 -8.24
CA SER A 64 15.86 -12.27 -7.32
C SER A 64 15.64 -12.88 -5.92
N GLY A 65 14.49 -13.50 -5.65
CA GLY A 65 14.16 -14.12 -4.37
C GLY A 65 13.66 -13.13 -3.31
N LEU A 66 13.16 -11.97 -3.74
CA LEU A 66 12.53 -10.96 -2.90
C LEU A 66 11.03 -10.90 -3.19
N LYS A 67 10.26 -10.31 -2.28
CA LYS A 67 8.82 -10.11 -2.42
C LYS A 67 8.54 -8.77 -3.10
N ALA A 68 7.81 -8.79 -4.21
CA ALA A 68 7.35 -7.56 -4.85
C ALA A 68 6.07 -7.05 -4.18
N LYS A 69 6.05 -5.78 -3.76
CA LYS A 69 4.86 -5.08 -3.24
C LYS A 69 4.57 -3.83 -4.08
N PRO A 70 3.88 -3.96 -5.23
CA PRO A 70 3.47 -2.80 -6.02
C PRO A 70 2.51 -1.90 -5.24
N GLU A 71 2.68 -0.60 -5.43
CA GLU A 71 1.82 0.42 -4.86
C GLU A 71 1.02 1.10 -5.95
N VAL A 72 -0.30 1.10 -5.81
CA VAL A 72 -1.22 1.70 -6.77
C VAL A 72 -2.13 2.70 -6.07
N GLY A 73 -2.50 3.75 -6.79
CA GLY A 73 -3.43 4.76 -6.32
C GLY A 73 -4.30 5.28 -7.45
N ILE A 74 -5.17 6.22 -7.11
CA ILE A 74 -5.96 6.97 -8.10
C ILE A 74 -5.44 8.39 -8.31
N GLN A 75 -4.44 8.82 -7.55
CA GLN A 75 -3.86 10.15 -7.61
C GLN A 75 -2.45 10.07 -8.20
N PHE A 76 -2.18 10.85 -9.26
CA PHE A 76 -0.82 11.05 -9.73
C PHE A 76 -0.15 12.17 -8.93
N GLY A 77 1.14 12.03 -8.65
CA GLY A 77 1.90 12.94 -7.77
C GLY A 77 1.78 12.63 -6.27
N ALA A 78 1.31 11.42 -5.94
CA ALA A 78 1.20 10.91 -4.59
C ALA A 78 2.58 10.53 -3.99
N GLY A 79 2.69 10.58 -2.66
CA GLY A 79 3.89 10.32 -1.87
C GLY A 79 4.75 11.57 -1.61
N GLY A 80 4.25 12.76 -1.98
CA GLY A 80 5.06 13.97 -2.18
C GLY A 80 4.82 15.11 -1.19
N ALA A 81 3.94 14.90 -0.21
CA ALA A 81 3.40 15.98 0.61
C ALA A 81 2.81 17.12 -0.27
N SER A 82 2.17 16.73 -1.38
CA SER A 82 1.60 17.64 -2.36
C SER A 82 0.40 18.39 -1.79
N GLU A 83 0.28 19.68 -2.09
CA GLU A 83 -0.88 20.48 -1.69
C GLU A 83 -2.18 19.93 -2.31
N VAL A 84 -3.27 19.94 -1.55
CA VAL A 84 -4.59 19.43 -1.98
C VAL A 84 -5.02 20.03 -3.33
N SER A 85 -4.82 21.32 -3.51
CA SER A 85 -5.20 22.03 -4.74
C SER A 85 -4.40 21.61 -5.97
N LEU A 86 -3.13 21.22 -5.79
CA LEU A 86 -2.29 20.72 -6.88
C LEU A 86 -2.76 19.33 -7.31
N LEU A 87 -3.07 18.45 -6.35
CA LEU A 87 -3.59 17.12 -6.63
C LEU A 87 -4.98 17.17 -7.30
N GLU A 88 -5.86 18.05 -6.82
CA GLU A 88 -7.16 18.31 -7.45
C GLU A 88 -7.01 18.74 -8.93
N ALA A 89 -5.99 19.55 -9.23
CA ALA A 89 -5.71 20.00 -10.60
C ALA A 89 -5.11 18.91 -11.51
N GLN A 90 -4.39 17.93 -10.94
CA GLN A 90 -3.92 16.75 -11.68
C GLN A 90 -5.05 15.80 -12.06
N GLY A 91 -6.17 15.85 -11.32
CA GLY A 91 -7.30 14.95 -11.50
C GLY A 91 -7.03 13.55 -10.96
N LEU A 92 -8.01 12.66 -11.18
CA LEU A 92 -7.99 11.29 -10.68
C LEU A 92 -7.98 10.29 -11.83
N GLN A 93 -7.31 9.17 -11.61
CA GLN A 93 -7.42 7.97 -12.44
C GLN A 93 -8.68 7.19 -12.06
N ASP A 94 -9.23 6.46 -13.02
CA ASP A 94 -10.35 5.56 -12.77
C ASP A 94 -9.93 4.42 -11.83
N VAL A 95 -10.73 4.19 -10.79
CA VAL A 95 -10.52 3.08 -9.86
C VAL A 95 -10.54 1.73 -10.56
N GLU A 96 -11.33 1.57 -11.63
CA GLU A 96 -11.38 0.32 -12.40
C GLU A 96 -10.03 0.04 -13.08
N TRP A 97 -9.36 1.08 -13.57
CA TRP A 97 -8.01 0.96 -14.11
C TRP A 97 -7.00 0.52 -13.04
N THR A 98 -7.12 1.05 -11.82
CA THR A 98 -6.30 0.64 -10.68
C THR A 98 -6.54 -0.81 -10.29
N ILE A 99 -7.80 -1.26 -10.26
CA ILE A 99 -8.17 -2.66 -9.99
C ILE A 99 -7.58 -3.60 -11.05
N GLN A 100 -7.68 -3.25 -12.33
CA GLN A 100 -7.14 -4.07 -13.42
C GLN A 100 -5.61 -4.20 -13.35
N ARG A 101 -4.90 -3.12 -13.03
CA ARG A 101 -3.44 -3.17 -12.80
C ARG A 101 -3.08 -4.05 -11.62
N ALA A 102 -3.73 -3.83 -10.47
CA ALA A 102 -3.51 -4.62 -9.26
C ALA A 102 -3.75 -6.12 -9.50
N ARG A 103 -4.82 -6.48 -10.23
CA ARG A 103 -5.08 -7.86 -10.64
C ARG A 103 -3.90 -8.46 -11.40
N ARG A 104 -3.41 -7.76 -12.43
CA ARG A 104 -2.28 -8.22 -13.24
C ARG A 104 -1.01 -8.43 -12.39
N PHE A 105 -0.77 -7.57 -11.40
CA PHE A 105 0.36 -7.74 -10.48
C PHE A 105 0.20 -8.97 -9.59
N LEU A 106 -1.01 -9.21 -9.06
CA LEU A 106 -1.32 -10.41 -8.29
C LEU A 106 -1.16 -11.68 -9.13
N ASP A 107 -1.64 -11.67 -10.37
CA ASP A 107 -1.51 -12.79 -11.32
C ASP A 107 -0.04 -13.05 -11.67
N ALA A 108 0.80 -12.01 -11.68
CA ALA A 108 2.25 -12.10 -11.85
C ALA A 108 2.99 -12.51 -10.57
N GLY A 109 2.29 -12.84 -9.47
CA GLY A 109 2.87 -13.35 -8.23
C GLY A 109 3.26 -12.28 -7.20
N ALA A 110 2.80 -11.04 -7.36
CA ALA A 110 3.05 -10.00 -6.35
C ALA A 110 2.61 -10.48 -4.96
N HIS A 111 3.43 -10.18 -3.96
CA HIS A 111 3.21 -10.62 -2.59
C HIS A 111 1.94 -9.97 -2.02
N MET A 112 1.80 -8.67 -2.26
CA MET A 112 0.71 -7.83 -1.77
C MET A 112 0.63 -6.58 -2.65
N ILE A 113 -0.54 -5.95 -2.71
CA ILE A 113 -0.74 -4.65 -3.35
C ILE A 113 -0.95 -3.61 -2.26
N MET A 114 -0.14 -2.55 -2.27
CA MET A 114 -0.37 -1.35 -1.46
C MET A 114 -1.33 -0.43 -2.18
N ILE A 115 -2.31 0.10 -1.47
CA ILE A 115 -3.21 1.15 -1.93
C ILE A 115 -2.79 2.46 -1.26
N GLU A 116 -2.26 3.35 -2.08
CA GLU A 116 -1.86 4.72 -1.71
C GLU A 116 -3.08 5.51 -1.22
N SER A 117 -2.91 6.21 -0.09
CA SER A 117 -4.00 6.93 0.58
C SER A 117 -4.24 8.34 0.03
N GLU A 118 -3.24 8.97 -0.60
CA GLU A 118 -3.38 10.26 -1.27
C GLU A 118 -4.46 10.19 -2.37
N GLY A 119 -5.40 11.14 -2.30
CA GLY A 119 -6.57 11.15 -3.17
C GLY A 119 -7.67 10.19 -2.75
N ILE A 120 -7.54 9.43 -1.66
CA ILE A 120 -8.62 8.59 -1.09
C ILE A 120 -9.03 9.12 0.28
N THR A 121 -8.10 9.07 1.23
CA THR A 121 -8.29 9.52 2.62
C THR A 121 -7.32 10.63 3.00
N GLU A 122 -6.20 10.76 2.28
CA GLU A 122 -5.20 11.81 2.45
C GLU A 122 -5.30 12.84 1.32
N ASN A 123 -4.99 14.10 1.62
CA ASN A 123 -5.05 15.24 0.70
C ASN A 123 -6.39 15.39 -0.05
N VAL A 124 -7.51 15.09 0.63
CA VAL A 124 -8.86 15.25 0.11
C VAL A 124 -9.73 16.07 1.04
N ARG A 125 -10.70 16.80 0.47
CA ARG A 125 -11.71 17.54 1.26
C ARG A 125 -12.78 16.63 1.87
N ALA A 126 -13.04 15.50 1.23
CA ALA A 126 -13.95 14.47 1.67
C ALA A 126 -13.40 13.11 1.26
N TRP A 127 -13.51 12.12 2.16
CA TRP A 127 -13.02 10.78 1.90
C TRP A 127 -13.79 10.09 0.79
N ARG A 128 -13.05 9.45 -0.12
CA ARG A 128 -13.58 8.70 -1.26
C ARG A 128 -13.75 7.23 -0.90
N THR A 129 -14.61 6.97 0.09
CA THR A 129 -14.82 5.62 0.67
C THR A 129 -15.31 4.57 -0.33
N GLU A 130 -15.85 4.98 -1.47
CA GLU A 130 -16.21 4.10 -2.58
C GLU A 130 -15.00 3.44 -3.25
N VAL A 131 -13.81 4.03 -3.17
CA VAL A 131 -12.59 3.50 -3.78
C VAL A 131 -12.12 2.22 -3.08
N PRO A 132 -11.86 2.21 -1.76
CA PRO A 132 -11.51 0.96 -1.06
C PRO A 132 -12.64 -0.07 -1.14
N ALA A 133 -13.91 0.35 -1.12
CA ALA A 133 -15.04 -0.57 -1.28
C ALA A 133 -15.00 -1.34 -2.61
N LYS A 134 -14.77 -0.64 -3.74
CA LYS A 134 -14.64 -1.28 -5.06
C LYS A 134 -13.41 -2.17 -5.18
N ILE A 135 -12.28 -1.74 -4.61
CA ILE A 135 -11.04 -2.55 -4.61
C ILE A 135 -11.25 -3.85 -3.83
N ILE A 136 -11.87 -3.79 -2.65
CA ILE A 136 -12.12 -4.95 -1.80
C ILE A 136 -13.14 -5.89 -2.45
N ASP A 137 -14.21 -5.35 -3.06
CA ASP A 137 -15.21 -6.14 -3.79
C ASP A 137 -14.57 -6.93 -4.93
N ALA A 138 -13.67 -6.29 -5.69
CA ALA A 138 -13.00 -6.94 -6.81
C ALA A 138 -11.89 -7.90 -6.36
N LEU A 139 -10.97 -7.47 -5.49
CA LEU A 139 -9.70 -8.16 -5.22
C LEU A 139 -9.68 -8.96 -3.91
N GLY A 140 -10.64 -8.72 -3.01
CA GLY A 140 -10.64 -9.25 -1.65
C GLY A 140 -9.69 -8.51 -0.70
N LEU A 141 -9.60 -8.99 0.55
CA LEU A 141 -8.79 -8.37 1.60
C LEU A 141 -7.39 -8.99 1.76
N GLU A 142 -7.24 -10.27 1.40
CA GLU A 142 -6.07 -11.08 1.79
C GLU A 142 -4.73 -10.46 1.34
N LYS A 143 -4.68 -9.96 0.10
CA LYS A 143 -3.46 -9.43 -0.53
C LYS A 143 -3.51 -7.94 -0.82
N ILE A 144 -4.45 -7.23 -0.20
CA ILE A 144 -4.58 -5.77 -0.35
C ILE A 144 -4.26 -5.13 0.99
N MET A 145 -3.35 -4.16 0.98
CA MET A 145 -2.96 -3.34 2.12
C MET A 145 -3.29 -1.89 1.83
N PHE A 146 -3.95 -1.21 2.78
CA PHE A 146 -4.29 0.19 2.65
C PHE A 146 -3.37 1.05 3.50
N GLU A 147 -2.84 2.11 2.93
CA GLU A 147 -2.20 3.14 3.73
C GLU A 147 -3.21 3.84 4.65
N ALA A 148 -2.82 3.99 5.91
CA ALA A 148 -3.68 4.46 6.99
C ALA A 148 -2.86 5.14 8.09
N ALA A 149 -2.01 6.10 7.73
CA ALA A 149 -1.10 6.79 8.64
C ALA A 149 -1.78 7.72 9.69
N ASP A 150 -3.11 7.81 9.70
CA ASP A 150 -3.90 8.58 10.67
C ASP A 150 -4.86 7.67 11.48
N PRO A 151 -5.01 7.87 12.80
CA PRO A 151 -5.90 7.05 13.62
C PRO A 151 -7.37 7.02 13.23
N ALA A 152 -7.89 8.10 12.67
CA ALA A 152 -9.24 8.11 12.14
C ALA A 152 -9.35 7.20 10.90
N VAL A 153 -8.30 7.15 10.08
CA VAL A 153 -8.25 6.33 8.86
C VAL A 153 -8.18 4.84 9.19
N PHE A 154 -7.22 4.39 10.00
CA PHE A 154 -7.17 2.96 10.36
C PHE A 154 -8.38 2.53 11.18
N GLY A 155 -8.93 3.42 12.02
CA GLY A 155 -10.16 3.17 12.75
C GLY A 155 -11.35 2.96 11.82
N TRP A 156 -11.45 3.76 10.76
CA TRP A 156 -12.47 3.59 9.72
C TRP A 156 -12.33 2.26 8.98
N TYR A 157 -11.12 1.85 8.58
CA TYR A 157 -10.92 0.56 7.93
C TYR A 157 -11.33 -0.62 8.84
N VAL A 158 -10.91 -0.62 10.11
CA VAL A 158 -11.29 -1.68 11.06
C VAL A 158 -12.81 -1.70 11.29
N LYS A 159 -13.45 -0.53 11.38
CA LYS A 159 -14.90 -0.41 11.55
C LYS A 159 -15.68 -1.05 10.40
N ASN A 160 -15.23 -0.87 9.16
CA ASN A 160 -15.99 -1.25 7.97
C ASN A 160 -15.61 -2.63 7.42
N TYR A 161 -14.36 -3.08 7.63
CA TYR A 161 -13.83 -4.31 7.04
C TYR A 161 -13.29 -5.32 8.08
N GLY A 162 -13.38 -4.98 9.37
CA GLY A 162 -13.02 -5.86 10.47
C GLY A 162 -11.55 -5.75 10.90
N PRO A 163 -11.20 -6.38 12.03
CA PRO A 163 -9.88 -6.25 12.66
C PRO A 163 -8.75 -7.01 11.96
N ASP A 164 -8.99 -7.64 10.82
CA ASP A 164 -7.99 -8.39 10.05
C ASP A 164 -7.60 -7.68 8.73
N VAL A 165 -8.14 -6.50 8.45
CA VAL A 165 -7.74 -5.68 7.28
C VAL A 165 -6.24 -5.36 7.33
N ASN A 166 -5.51 -5.48 6.22
CA ASN A 166 -4.08 -5.15 6.19
C ASN A 166 -3.91 -3.63 6.07
N LEU A 167 -3.13 -3.04 6.98
CA LEU A 167 -2.92 -1.60 7.03
C LEU A 167 -1.44 -1.26 7.11
N PHE A 168 -1.06 -0.21 6.40
CA PHE A 168 0.25 0.43 6.51
C PHE A 168 0.11 1.67 7.38
N VAL A 169 0.78 1.66 8.54
CA VAL A 169 0.65 2.68 9.58
C VAL A 169 2.02 3.12 10.05
N ASP A 170 2.10 4.30 10.68
CA ASP A 170 3.34 4.72 11.31
C ASP A 170 3.69 3.82 12.51
N HIS A 171 4.99 3.60 12.69
CA HIS A 171 5.52 2.76 13.77
C HIS A 171 5.08 3.21 15.16
N SER A 172 4.86 4.51 15.38
CA SER A 172 4.39 5.05 16.67
C SER A 172 2.94 4.70 16.98
N GLN A 173 2.16 4.29 15.98
CA GLN A 173 0.72 4.02 16.09
C GLN A 173 0.39 2.54 16.29
N ILE A 174 1.38 1.64 16.22
CA ILE A 174 1.17 0.18 16.29
C ILE A 174 0.39 -0.22 17.56
N VAL A 175 0.76 0.30 18.73
CA VAL A 175 0.08 -0.03 20.00
C VAL A 175 -1.39 0.42 19.98
N GLN A 176 -1.67 1.59 19.39
CA GLN A 176 -3.02 2.11 19.27
C GLN A 176 -3.87 1.26 18.32
N LEU A 177 -3.30 0.87 17.17
CA LEU A 177 -3.97 0.01 16.21
C LEU A 177 -4.29 -1.37 16.81
N GLU A 178 -3.33 -2.01 17.48
CA GLU A 178 -3.53 -3.33 18.08
C GLU A 178 -4.54 -3.31 19.22
N ALA A 179 -4.52 -2.28 20.06
CA ALA A 179 -5.52 -2.12 21.12
C ALA A 179 -6.94 -1.90 20.54
N LEU A 180 -7.04 -1.20 19.41
CA LEU A 180 -8.29 -1.03 18.66
C LEU A 180 -8.75 -2.34 18.02
N ARG A 181 -7.87 -3.11 17.37
CA ARG A 181 -8.19 -4.44 16.80
C ARG A 181 -8.67 -5.43 17.85
N ALA A 182 -8.11 -5.35 19.07
CA ALA A 182 -8.52 -6.16 20.21
C ALA A 182 -9.81 -5.66 20.89
N GLY A 183 -10.36 -4.51 20.48
CA GLY A 183 -11.57 -3.93 21.07
C GLY A 183 -11.39 -3.36 22.48
N ILE A 184 -10.15 -3.26 22.97
CA ILE A 184 -9.78 -2.76 24.31
C ILE A 184 -9.37 -1.29 24.32
N TRP A 185 -9.39 -0.64 23.16
CA TRP A 185 -9.17 0.79 22.97
C TRP A 185 -9.96 1.29 21.76
N GLY A 186 -10.17 2.60 21.66
CA GLY A 186 -10.87 3.21 20.55
C GLY A 186 -11.71 4.40 20.98
N THR A 187 -12.32 5.06 20.00
CA THR A 187 -13.33 6.09 20.23
C THR A 187 -14.66 5.45 20.64
N GLN A 188 -15.69 6.28 20.93
CA GLN A 188 -17.06 5.83 21.17
C GLN A 188 -17.58 4.85 20.09
N ASP A 189 -17.08 4.97 18.86
CA ASP A 189 -17.51 4.15 17.74
C ASP A 189 -17.03 2.70 17.81
N LEU A 190 -15.89 2.44 18.46
CA LEU A 190 -15.18 1.16 18.37
C LEU A 190 -14.86 0.49 19.71
N TRP A 191 -14.78 1.25 20.80
CA TRP A 191 -14.49 0.68 22.12
C TRP A 191 -15.50 -0.43 22.48
N GLY A 192 -15.00 -1.65 22.73
CA GLY A 192 -15.81 -2.82 23.07
C GLY A 192 -16.71 -3.34 21.94
N ARG A 193 -16.51 -2.89 20.68
CA ARG A 193 -17.33 -3.25 19.51
C ARG A 193 -16.58 -4.00 18.43
N VAL A 194 -15.26 -4.11 18.54
CA VAL A 194 -14.43 -4.90 17.63
C VAL A 194 -14.32 -6.31 18.20
N LEU A 195 -14.97 -7.27 17.54
CA LEU A 195 -15.07 -8.66 17.98
C LEU A 195 -14.74 -9.57 16.81
N THR A 196 -14.16 -10.73 17.11
CA THR A 196 -13.96 -11.81 16.12
C THR A 196 -14.54 -13.11 16.67
N PHE A 197 -15.02 -13.97 15.77
CA PHE A 197 -15.37 -15.34 16.08
C PHE A 197 -14.33 -16.27 15.46
N LYS A 198 -13.11 -16.24 16.03
CA LYS A 198 -12.02 -17.15 15.65
C LYS A 198 -12.16 -18.40 16.54
N GLY A 199 -12.26 -19.57 15.90
CA GLY A 199 -12.37 -20.87 16.56
C GLY A 199 -11.07 -21.32 17.23
#